data_AF-E2SRI5-F1
#
_entry.id   AF-E2SRI5-F1
#
_cell.length_a   1.000
_cell.length_b   1.000
_cell.length_c   1.000
_cell.angle_alpha   90.00
_cell.angle_beta   90.00
_cell.angle_gamma   90.00
#
_symmetry.space_group_name_H-M   'P 1'
#
loop_
_entity.id
_entity.type
_entity.pdbx_description
1 polymer ?
#
loop_
_entity_poly.entity_id
_entity_poly.type
_entity_poly.pdbx_seq_one_letter_code
_entity_poly.pdbx_strand_id
1 'polypeptide(L)'
;MGTAEKLKKILKDSLPVDLPIQVLTYDYNTLLEKQMHDAFFDHYEVICIVGTLNPNMEGIRFIPIEDLIINDTLDELNVYFQDYISEEEMKTFKQNILKNFSLSNIMNNLTILNPNKLLEHVADAIDQLQLKLGLRFTNNTCFGLYVHICCLIERLVTRREIEVYTDIEDFAQKEASFIACVKEAFSVVEEYYGVKIPEEEIGYIFNYVENN
;
A
#
# COMPACT_ATOMS: atom_id res chain seq x y z
N MET A 1 11.61 7.10 -4.14
CA MET A 1 10.21 7.46 -3.81
C MET A 1 9.42 6.17 -3.79
N GLY A 2 9.15 5.67 -2.58
CA GLY A 2 8.36 4.46 -2.38
C GLY A 2 6.85 4.73 -2.56
N THR A 3 6.06 3.68 -2.42
CA THR A 3 4.58 3.70 -2.45
C THR A 3 4.00 4.79 -1.55
N ALA A 4 4.55 4.93 -0.33
CA ALA A 4 4.11 5.90 0.67
C ALA A 4 4.19 7.37 0.21
N GLU A 5 5.25 7.77 -0.51
CA GLU A 5 5.39 9.16 -0.99
C GLU A 5 4.36 9.52 -2.06
N LYS A 6 4.00 8.55 -2.91
CA LYS A 6 2.97 8.75 -3.93
C LYS A 6 1.59 8.93 -3.30
N LEU A 7 1.27 8.05 -2.35
CA LEU A 7 0.02 8.11 -1.60
C LEU A 7 -0.09 9.39 -0.79
N LYS A 8 1.00 9.82 -0.14
CA LYS A 8 1.09 11.11 0.55
C LYS A 8 0.70 12.26 -0.35
N LYS A 9 1.19 12.29 -1.60
CA LYS A 9 0.82 13.34 -2.56
C LYS A 9 -0.68 13.32 -2.86
N ILE A 10 -1.23 12.15 -3.20
CA ILE A 10 -2.67 12.03 -3.53
C ILE A 10 -3.54 12.42 -2.33
N LEU A 11 -3.18 11.97 -1.12
CA LEU A 11 -3.92 12.29 0.10
C LEU A 11 -3.83 13.79 0.42
N LYS A 12 -2.65 14.39 0.28
CA LYS A 12 -2.46 15.83 0.47
C LYS A 12 -3.26 16.65 -0.55
N ASP A 13 -3.29 16.23 -1.81
CA ASP A 13 -4.08 16.86 -2.86
C ASP A 13 -5.60 16.65 -2.66
N SER A 14 -5.98 15.69 -1.81
CA SER A 14 -7.37 15.48 -1.41
C SER A 14 -7.81 16.34 -0.23
N LEU A 15 -6.90 16.70 0.69
CA LEU A 15 -7.23 17.53 1.84
C LEU A 15 -7.69 18.94 1.41
N PRO A 16 -8.70 19.52 2.09
CA PRO A 16 -9.03 20.94 1.96
C PRO A 16 -7.83 21.86 2.23
N VAL A 17 -7.89 23.06 1.66
CA VAL A 17 -6.83 24.09 1.82
C VAL A 17 -6.87 24.64 3.25
N ASP A 18 -5.70 25.00 3.81
CA ASP A 18 -5.52 25.68 5.10
C ASP A 18 -5.87 24.88 6.38
N LEU A 19 -5.86 23.55 6.31
CA LEU A 19 -5.99 22.71 7.51
C LEU A 19 -4.66 22.56 8.28
N PRO A 20 -4.69 22.50 9.62
CA PRO A 20 -3.51 22.23 10.45
C PRO A 20 -3.11 20.73 10.43
N ILE A 21 -3.45 20.00 9.37
CA ILE A 21 -3.22 18.56 9.23
C ILE A 21 -2.01 18.33 8.33
N GLN A 22 -1.09 17.47 8.77
CA GLN A 22 0.09 17.08 8.01
C GLN A 22 0.02 15.62 7.59
N VAL A 23 0.34 15.34 6.33
CA VAL A 23 0.51 13.98 5.82
C VAL A 23 1.99 13.64 5.81
N LEU A 24 2.40 12.68 6.63
CA LEU A 24 3.78 12.25 6.79
C LEU A 24 3.93 10.81 6.31
N THR A 25 5.11 10.50 5.78
CA THR A 25 5.51 9.14 5.43
C THR A 25 6.32 8.57 6.57
N TYR A 26 6.07 7.30 6.88
CA TYR A 26 6.75 6.59 7.95
C TYR A 26 7.07 5.18 7.48
N ASP A 27 8.23 4.65 7.88
CA ASP A 27 8.66 3.31 7.51
C ASP A 27 7.90 2.24 8.29
N TYR A 28 7.38 1.22 7.59
CA TYR A 28 6.52 0.20 8.18
C TYR A 28 7.28 -0.67 9.20
N ASN A 29 8.52 -1.06 8.90
CA ASN A 29 9.31 -1.91 9.79
C ASN A 29 9.68 -1.15 11.06
N THR A 30 10.12 0.11 10.92
CA THR A 30 10.37 1.01 12.05
C THR A 30 9.12 1.18 12.92
N LEU A 31 7.94 1.24 12.30
CA LEU A 31 6.67 1.35 13.00
C LEU A 31 6.34 0.09 13.82
N LEU A 32 6.57 -1.10 13.25
CA LEU A 32 6.37 -2.37 13.96
C LEU A 32 7.35 -2.56 15.12
N GLU A 33 8.62 -2.22 14.91
CA GLU A 33 9.68 -2.39 15.91
C GLU A 33 9.49 -1.45 17.11
N LYS A 34 9.17 -0.19 16.84
CA LYS A 34 9.12 0.85 17.89
C LYS A 34 7.72 1.14 18.42
N GLN A 35 6.68 0.84 17.65
CA GLN A 35 5.28 1.14 17.99
C GLN A 35 5.14 2.60 18.47
N MET A 36 4.41 2.83 19.57
CA MET A 36 4.19 4.13 20.20
C MET A 36 5.42 4.70 20.94
N HIS A 37 6.54 3.98 20.98
CA HIS A 37 7.76 4.41 21.68
C HIS A 37 8.70 5.23 20.80
N ASP A 38 8.37 5.46 19.53
CA ASP A 38 9.15 6.40 18.71
C ASP A 38 8.85 7.85 19.13
N ALA A 39 9.90 8.66 19.28
CA ALA A 39 9.82 10.08 19.62
C ALA A 39 8.95 10.87 18.64
N PHE A 40 8.73 10.35 17.44
CA PHE A 40 7.75 10.87 16.49
C PHE A 40 6.35 11.09 17.12
N PHE A 41 5.86 10.12 17.91
CA PHE A 41 4.53 10.20 18.54
C PHE A 41 4.45 11.22 19.68
N ASP A 42 5.59 11.67 20.20
CA ASP A 42 5.62 12.74 21.21
C ASP A 42 5.40 14.14 20.60
N HIS A 43 5.62 14.29 19.30
CA HIS A 43 5.57 15.59 18.61
C HIS A 43 4.28 15.82 17.82
N TYR A 44 3.51 14.76 17.57
CA TYR A 44 2.32 14.80 16.72
C TYR A 44 1.14 14.09 17.37
N GLU A 45 -0.03 14.70 17.27
CA GLU A 45 -1.29 13.99 17.45
C GLU A 45 -1.61 13.20 16.18
N VAL A 46 -1.54 11.86 16.27
CA VAL A 46 -1.74 10.99 15.11
C VAL A 46 -3.23 10.65 14.97
N ILE A 47 -3.87 11.24 13.96
CA ILE A 47 -5.29 11.01 13.64
C ILE A 47 -5.53 9.58 13.15
N CYS A 48 -4.76 9.15 12.16
CA CYS A 48 -4.86 7.82 11.57
C CYS A 48 -3.59 7.47 10.77
N ILE A 49 -3.45 6.18 10.46
CA ILE A 49 -2.43 5.64 9.57
C ILE A 49 -3.13 5.18 8.30
N VAL A 50 -2.58 5.55 7.15
CA VAL A 50 -3.06 5.09 5.84
C VAL A 50 -1.99 4.22 5.20
N GLY A 51 -2.35 3.02 4.77
CA GLY A 51 -1.37 2.08 4.26
C GLY A 51 -1.95 0.88 3.52
N THR A 52 -1.04 0.11 2.93
CA THR A 52 -1.31 -1.17 2.27
C THR A 52 -1.37 -2.33 3.26
N LEU A 53 -0.67 -2.19 4.40
CA LEU A 53 -0.56 -3.19 5.44
C LEU A 53 -0.86 -2.54 6.78
N ASN A 54 -1.69 -3.21 7.58
CA ASN A 54 -2.08 -2.70 8.88
C ASN A 54 -0.99 -3.03 9.92
N PRO A 55 -0.33 -2.02 10.52
CA PRO A 55 0.66 -2.24 11.57
C PRO A 55 0.03 -2.71 12.90
N ASN A 56 -1.31 -2.77 13.00
CA ASN A 56 -2.08 -3.18 14.17
C ASN A 56 -1.68 -2.42 15.45
N MET A 57 -1.47 -1.11 15.31
CA MET A 57 -1.08 -0.26 16.43
C MET A 57 -2.26 0.00 17.35
N GLU A 58 -2.07 -0.28 18.64
CA GLU A 58 -3.10 -0.05 19.65
C GLU A 58 -3.39 1.45 19.79
N GLY A 59 -4.67 1.82 19.75
CA GLY A 59 -5.11 3.20 19.94
C GLY A 59 -5.04 4.10 18.71
N ILE A 60 -4.49 3.64 17.59
CA ILE A 60 -4.45 4.41 16.32
C ILE A 60 -5.32 3.75 15.26
N ARG A 61 -6.13 4.55 14.58
CA ARG A 61 -6.99 4.11 13.48
C ARG A 61 -6.15 3.80 12.24
N PHE A 62 -6.46 2.71 11.56
CA PHE A 62 -5.86 2.34 10.28
C PHE A 62 -6.90 2.45 9.16
N ILE A 63 -6.49 3.04 8.05
CA ILE A 63 -7.28 3.15 6.83
C ILE A 63 -6.54 2.39 5.72
N PRO A 64 -7.09 1.25 5.28
CA PRO A 64 -6.60 0.56 4.09
C PRO A 64 -6.72 1.49 2.87
N ILE A 65 -5.70 1.52 2.02
CA ILE A 65 -5.78 2.30 0.76
C ILE A 65 -6.88 1.76 -0.15
N GLU A 66 -7.09 0.46 -0.07
CA GLU A 66 -8.11 -0.29 -0.78
C GLU A 66 -9.49 0.32 -0.54
N ASP A 67 -9.81 0.65 0.72
CA ASP A 67 -11.05 1.28 1.14
C ASP A 67 -11.22 2.67 0.49
N LEU A 68 -10.16 3.47 0.44
CA LEU A 68 -10.16 4.77 -0.23
C LEU A 68 -10.38 4.66 -1.74
N ILE A 69 -9.96 3.57 -2.37
CA ILE A 69 -10.16 3.33 -3.82
C ILE A 69 -11.58 2.86 -4.11
N ILE A 70 -12.08 1.89 -3.32
CA ILE A 70 -13.42 1.32 -3.53
C ILE A 70 -14.53 2.19 -2.93
N ASN A 71 -14.15 3.20 -2.14
CA ASN A 71 -15.02 4.12 -1.41
C ASN A 71 -15.87 3.42 -0.35
N ASP A 72 -15.39 2.28 0.13
CA ASP A 72 -15.89 1.67 1.35
C ASP A 72 -15.32 2.47 2.52
N THR A 73 -16.05 2.56 3.63
CA THR A 73 -15.63 3.26 4.86
C THR A 73 -15.35 4.77 4.80
N LEU A 74 -15.66 5.49 3.71
CA LEU A 74 -15.50 6.97 3.67
C LEU A 74 -16.29 7.70 4.77
N ASP A 75 -17.36 7.12 5.28
CA ASP A 75 -18.12 7.70 6.39
C ASP A 75 -17.41 7.61 7.74
N GLU A 76 -16.46 6.69 7.90
CA GLU A 76 -15.61 6.61 9.10
C GLU A 76 -14.68 7.83 9.21
N LEU A 77 -14.33 8.45 8.07
CA LEU A 77 -13.56 9.69 8.07
C LEU A 77 -14.23 10.79 8.88
N ASN A 78 -15.58 10.82 8.95
CA ASN A 78 -16.30 11.77 9.80
C ASN A 78 -15.84 11.63 11.26
N VAL A 79 -15.74 10.39 11.75
CA VAL A 79 -15.35 10.11 13.14
C VAL A 79 -13.88 10.46 13.37
N TYR A 80 -13.00 10.18 12.39
CA TYR A 80 -11.57 10.43 12.54
C TYR A 80 -11.24 11.92 12.56
N PHE A 81 -11.96 12.73 11.78
CA PHE A 81 -11.62 14.14 11.58
C PHE A 81 -12.61 15.14 12.24
N GLN A 82 -13.63 14.66 12.98
CA GLN A 82 -14.69 15.51 13.57
C GLN A 82 -14.16 16.69 14.39
N ASP A 83 -13.03 16.52 15.08
CA ASP A 83 -12.45 17.52 15.98
C ASP A 83 -11.48 18.47 15.26
N TYR A 84 -11.18 18.21 13.98
CA TYR A 84 -10.14 18.90 13.22
C TYR A 84 -10.66 19.67 12.02
N ILE A 85 -11.79 19.26 11.43
CA ILE A 85 -12.36 19.88 10.23
C ILE A 85 -13.88 20.05 10.35
N SER A 86 -14.41 21.09 9.74
CA SER A 86 -15.85 21.37 9.68
C SER A 86 -16.61 20.38 8.77
N GLU A 87 -17.94 20.33 8.88
CA GLU A 87 -18.78 19.50 8.01
C GLU A 87 -18.61 19.85 6.51
N GLU A 88 -18.42 21.12 6.17
CA GLU A 88 -18.21 21.57 4.79
C GLU A 88 -16.84 21.13 4.25
N GLU A 89 -15.80 21.25 5.07
CA GLU A 89 -14.46 20.76 4.76
C GLU A 89 -14.43 19.24 4.63
N MET A 90 -15.14 18.52 5.49
CA MET A 90 -15.30 17.06 5.41
C MET A 90 -15.99 16.64 4.12
N LYS A 91 -17.08 17.32 3.73
CA LYS A 91 -17.75 17.06 2.45
C LYS A 91 -16.80 17.27 1.27
N THR A 92 -16.01 18.35 1.31
CA THR A 92 -14.99 18.64 0.30
C THR A 92 -13.90 17.57 0.28
N PHE A 93 -13.41 17.15 1.45
CA PHE A 93 -12.40 16.11 1.59
C PHE A 93 -12.86 14.79 0.96
N LYS A 94 -14.07 14.32 1.30
CA LYS A 94 -14.65 13.10 0.72
C LYS A 94 -14.82 13.19 -0.80
N GLN A 95 -15.28 14.33 -1.32
CA GLN A 95 -15.39 14.55 -2.77
C GLN A 95 -14.04 14.50 -3.46
N ASN A 96 -13.00 15.05 -2.84
CA ASN A 96 -11.66 15.00 -3.38
C ASN A 96 -11.06 13.60 -3.29
N ILE A 97 -11.33 12.83 -2.23
CA ILE A 97 -10.96 11.41 -2.16
C ILE A 97 -11.60 10.65 -3.32
N LEU A 98 -12.92 10.76 -3.52
CA LEU A 98 -13.64 10.13 -4.64
C LEU A 98 -13.06 10.48 -6.02
N LYS A 99 -12.56 11.71 -6.18
CA LYS A 99 -11.96 12.19 -7.42
C LYS A 99 -10.53 11.70 -7.62
N ASN A 100 -9.74 11.69 -6.54
CA ASN A 100 -8.29 11.51 -6.62
C ASN A 100 -7.87 10.06 -6.37
N PHE A 101 -8.56 9.33 -5.49
CA PHE A 101 -8.29 7.92 -5.18
C PHE A 101 -9.04 7.01 -6.15
N SER A 102 -8.39 6.75 -7.28
CA SER A 102 -8.74 5.65 -8.17
C SER A 102 -7.49 4.87 -8.50
N LEU A 103 -7.62 3.58 -8.84
CA LEU A 103 -6.48 2.81 -9.35
C LEU A 103 -5.76 3.54 -10.47
N SER A 104 -6.50 4.08 -11.44
CA SER A 104 -5.93 4.81 -12.57
C SER A 104 -5.10 6.03 -12.12
N ASN A 105 -5.56 6.81 -11.14
CA ASN A 105 -4.81 7.97 -10.65
C ASN A 105 -3.58 7.56 -9.83
N ILE A 106 -3.69 6.52 -9.00
CA ILE A 106 -2.55 5.98 -8.26
C ILE A 106 -1.48 5.48 -9.23
N MET A 107 -1.91 4.76 -10.27
CA MET A 107 -1.06 4.24 -11.32
C MET A 107 -0.48 5.36 -12.21
N ASN A 108 -1.22 6.42 -12.52
CA ASN A 108 -0.70 7.55 -13.30
C ASN A 108 0.33 8.40 -12.53
N ASN A 109 0.50 8.20 -11.23
CA ASN A 109 1.63 8.76 -10.47
C ASN A 109 2.91 7.91 -10.59
N LEU A 110 2.90 6.80 -11.35
CA LEU A 110 4.12 6.15 -11.81
C LEU A 110 4.82 7.07 -12.82
N THR A 111 6.13 7.22 -12.68
CA THR A 111 6.95 8.23 -13.34
C THR A 111 7.65 7.75 -14.61
N ILE A 112 7.92 6.45 -14.74
CA ILE A 112 8.79 5.91 -15.81
C ILE A 112 8.14 4.78 -16.60
N LEU A 113 7.34 3.94 -15.95
CA LEU A 113 6.68 2.80 -16.60
C LEU A 113 5.35 3.22 -17.23
N ASN A 114 4.91 2.49 -18.26
CA ASN A 114 3.54 2.61 -18.76
C ASN A 114 2.59 2.02 -17.70
N PRO A 115 1.77 2.83 -17.03
CA PRO A 115 0.97 2.38 -15.89
C PRO A 115 -0.09 1.37 -16.28
N ASN A 116 -0.71 1.52 -17.45
CA ASN A 116 -1.75 0.60 -17.92
C ASN A 116 -1.16 -0.78 -18.24
N LYS A 117 -0.01 -0.82 -18.91
CA LYS A 117 0.65 -2.08 -19.26
C LYS A 117 1.18 -2.79 -18.01
N LEU A 118 1.71 -2.03 -17.06
CA LEU A 118 2.15 -2.59 -15.78
C LEU A 118 1.00 -3.18 -15.00
N LEU A 119 -0.12 -2.45 -14.90
CA LEU A 119 -1.31 -2.95 -14.21
C LEU A 119 -1.83 -4.25 -14.83
N GLU A 120 -1.88 -4.32 -16.17
CA GLU A 120 -2.30 -5.52 -16.91
C GLU A 120 -1.41 -6.73 -16.54
N HIS A 121 -0.08 -6.56 -16.62
CA HIS A 121 0.85 -7.63 -16.28
C HIS A 121 0.80 -8.06 -14.81
N VAL A 122 0.61 -7.10 -13.90
CA VAL A 122 0.47 -7.40 -12.47
C VAL A 122 -0.86 -8.09 -12.18
N ALA A 123 -1.95 -7.69 -12.82
CA ALA A 123 -3.25 -8.34 -12.69
C ALA A 123 -3.21 -9.80 -13.17
N ASP A 124 -2.62 -10.05 -14.35
CA ASP A 124 -2.43 -11.40 -14.87
C ASP A 124 -1.61 -12.27 -13.91
N ALA A 125 -0.54 -11.72 -13.32
CA ALA A 125 0.29 -12.44 -12.36
C ALA A 125 -0.46 -12.76 -11.05
N ILE A 126 -1.30 -11.85 -10.56
CA ILE A 126 -2.15 -12.09 -9.38
C ILE A 126 -3.21 -13.17 -9.68
N ASP A 127 -3.78 -13.18 -10.88
CA ASP A 127 -4.69 -14.25 -11.32
C ASP A 127 -3.98 -15.61 -11.38
N GLN A 128 -2.74 -15.66 -11.88
CA GLN A 128 -1.93 -16.89 -11.83
C GLN A 128 -1.61 -17.32 -10.39
N LEU A 129 -1.32 -16.39 -9.49
CA LEU A 129 -1.07 -16.69 -8.09
C LEU A 129 -2.31 -17.30 -7.43
N GLN A 130 -3.49 -16.71 -7.62
CA GLN A 130 -4.77 -17.25 -7.13
C GLN A 130 -5.00 -18.69 -7.60
N LEU A 131 -4.76 -18.96 -8.89
CA LEU A 131 -4.90 -20.31 -9.46
C LEU A 131 -3.92 -21.31 -8.83
N LYS A 132 -2.67 -20.91 -8.62
CA LYS A 132 -1.62 -21.77 -8.03
C LYS A 132 -1.88 -22.08 -6.55
N LEU A 133 -2.38 -21.09 -5.81
CA LEU A 133 -2.73 -21.26 -4.40
C LEU A 133 -4.09 -21.95 -4.20
N GLY A 134 -4.92 -22.02 -5.25
CA GLY A 134 -6.30 -22.50 -5.14
C GLY A 134 -7.16 -21.59 -4.24
N LEU A 135 -6.80 -20.31 -4.12
CA LEU A 135 -7.46 -19.31 -3.28
C LEU A 135 -8.00 -18.18 -4.15
N ARG A 136 -9.19 -17.69 -3.82
CA ARG A 136 -9.74 -16.49 -4.44
C ARG A 136 -9.53 -15.30 -3.52
N PHE A 137 -8.87 -14.27 -4.03
CA PHE A 137 -8.63 -13.07 -3.27
C PHE A 137 -9.88 -12.19 -3.23
N THR A 138 -10.04 -11.47 -2.12
CA THR A 138 -11.07 -10.43 -2.01
C THR A 138 -10.70 -9.24 -2.88
N ASN A 139 -11.69 -8.42 -3.22
CA ASN A 139 -11.43 -7.22 -4.02
C ASN A 139 -10.38 -6.33 -3.35
N ASN A 140 -10.47 -6.16 -2.02
CA ASN A 140 -9.52 -5.36 -1.24
C ASN A 140 -8.10 -5.92 -1.41
N THR A 141 -7.88 -7.22 -1.15
CA THR A 141 -6.57 -7.86 -1.35
C THR A 141 -6.03 -7.67 -2.76
N CYS A 142 -6.87 -7.82 -3.79
CA CYS A 142 -6.47 -7.55 -5.18
C CYS A 142 -6.03 -6.09 -5.39
N PHE A 143 -6.83 -5.11 -4.93
CA PHE A 143 -6.50 -3.69 -5.07
C PHE A 143 -5.19 -3.33 -4.36
N GLY A 144 -4.98 -3.87 -3.17
CA GLY A 144 -3.76 -3.68 -2.40
C GLY A 144 -2.53 -4.23 -3.10
N LEU A 145 -2.62 -5.47 -3.56
CA LEU A 145 -1.56 -6.11 -4.33
C LEU A 145 -1.28 -5.37 -5.65
N TYR A 146 -2.29 -4.86 -6.35
CA TYR A 146 -2.09 -4.04 -7.55
C TYR A 146 -1.23 -2.81 -7.24
N VAL A 147 -1.60 -2.05 -6.21
CA VAL A 147 -0.87 -0.82 -5.83
C VAL A 147 0.54 -1.15 -5.36
N HIS A 148 0.67 -2.13 -4.46
CA HIS A 148 1.94 -2.52 -3.86
C HIS A 148 2.93 -3.01 -4.93
N ILE A 149 2.53 -3.97 -5.75
CA ILE A 149 3.41 -4.60 -6.74
C ILE A 149 3.76 -3.62 -7.86
N CYS A 150 2.81 -2.82 -8.34
CA CYS A 150 3.13 -1.82 -9.37
C CYS A 150 4.17 -0.80 -8.88
N CYS A 151 4.07 -0.37 -7.61
CA CYS A 151 5.07 0.52 -7.02
C CYS A 151 6.42 -0.19 -6.80
N LEU A 152 6.40 -1.46 -6.40
CA LEU A 152 7.59 -2.29 -6.27
C LEU A 152 8.33 -2.43 -7.60
N ILE A 153 7.64 -2.82 -8.68
CA ILE A 153 8.27 -3.00 -9.99
C ILE A 153 8.91 -1.70 -10.47
N GLU A 154 8.24 -0.54 -10.31
CA GLU A 154 8.88 0.73 -10.63
C GLU A 154 10.13 1.00 -9.78
N ARG A 155 10.09 0.71 -8.47
CA ARG A 155 11.25 0.86 -7.58
C ARG A 155 12.43 0.00 -8.05
N LEU A 156 12.17 -1.26 -8.41
CA LEU A 156 13.18 -2.19 -8.91
C LEU A 156 13.79 -1.74 -10.24
N VAL A 157 12.96 -1.34 -11.21
CA VAL A 157 13.42 -0.85 -12.52
C VAL A 157 14.28 0.40 -12.37
N THR A 158 13.91 1.28 -11.45
CA THR A 158 14.65 2.52 -11.18
C THR A 158 15.92 2.34 -10.36
N ARG A 159 16.25 1.09 -9.98
CA ARG A 159 17.42 0.72 -9.15
C ARG A 159 17.53 1.56 -7.87
N ARG A 160 16.38 1.95 -7.32
CA ARG A 160 16.34 2.52 -5.98
C ARG A 160 16.58 1.36 -5.01
N GLU A 161 17.41 1.61 -4.00
CA GLU A 161 17.77 0.60 -3.01
C GLU A 161 16.53 -0.10 -2.47
N ILE A 162 16.64 -1.43 -2.35
CA ILE A 162 15.64 -2.29 -1.75
C ILE A 162 15.97 -2.30 -0.27
N GLU A 163 15.02 -1.90 0.56
CA GLU A 163 15.19 -1.93 2.01
C GLU A 163 15.20 -3.38 2.49
N VAL A 164 16.20 -3.69 3.31
CA VAL A 164 16.44 -5.04 3.82
C VAL A 164 15.35 -5.39 4.81
N TYR A 165 14.62 -6.48 4.55
CA TYR A 165 13.68 -7.05 5.51
C TYR A 165 14.48 -7.82 6.58
N THR A 166 14.32 -7.42 7.84
CA THR A 166 14.85 -8.16 8.98
C THR A 166 13.92 -9.37 9.22
N ASP A 167 14.45 -10.60 9.31
CA ASP A 167 13.75 -11.91 9.45
C ASP A 167 13.42 -12.73 8.17
N ILE A 168 14.16 -12.57 7.07
CA ILE A 168 13.98 -13.40 5.84
C ILE A 168 14.27 -14.89 6.06
N GLU A 169 15.28 -15.23 6.86
CA GLU A 169 15.80 -16.61 6.92
C GLU A 169 14.75 -17.61 7.46
N ASP A 170 13.93 -17.17 8.42
CA ASP A 170 12.85 -17.97 9.01
C ASP A 170 11.65 -18.09 8.07
N PHE A 171 11.31 -17.03 7.33
CA PHE A 171 10.24 -17.03 6.33
C PHE A 171 10.59 -17.90 5.12
N ALA A 172 11.80 -17.75 4.59
CA ALA A 172 12.26 -18.48 3.41
C ALA A 172 12.25 -20.01 3.62
N GLN A 173 12.55 -20.47 4.84
CA GLN A 173 12.48 -21.88 5.18
C GLN A 173 11.05 -22.39 5.39
N LYS A 174 10.19 -21.61 6.07
CA LYS A 174 8.82 -22.04 6.38
C LYS A 174 7.89 -21.98 5.16
N GLU A 175 8.05 -20.96 4.33
CA GLU A 175 7.13 -20.61 3.23
C GLU A 175 7.73 -20.83 1.84
N ALA A 176 8.70 -21.75 1.71
CA ALA A 176 9.37 -22.05 0.44
C ALA A 176 8.40 -22.39 -0.71
N SER A 177 7.29 -23.07 -0.41
CA SER A 177 6.25 -23.39 -1.40
C SER A 177 5.54 -22.13 -1.90
N PHE A 178 5.21 -21.20 -0.99
CA PHE A 178 4.58 -19.93 -1.35
C PHE A 178 5.51 -19.09 -2.21
N ILE A 179 6.78 -19.00 -1.82
CA ILE A 179 7.82 -18.30 -2.58
C ILE A 179 7.92 -18.85 -4.00
N ALA A 180 7.94 -20.18 -4.17
CA ALA A 180 7.96 -20.80 -5.48
C ALA A 180 6.72 -20.43 -6.33
N CYS A 181 5.52 -20.44 -5.73
CA CYS A 181 4.29 -20.02 -6.41
C CYS A 181 4.35 -18.57 -6.88
N VAL A 182 4.83 -17.65 -6.02
CA VAL A 182 4.99 -16.23 -6.38
C VAL A 182 6.04 -16.06 -7.49
N LYS A 183 7.21 -16.69 -7.38
CA LYS A 183 8.24 -16.62 -8.42
C LYS A 183 7.74 -17.10 -9.78
N GLU A 184 6.94 -18.16 -9.80
CA GLU A 184 6.39 -18.69 -11.04
C GLU A 184 5.29 -17.76 -11.60
N ALA A 185 4.35 -17.31 -10.75
CA ALA A 185 3.26 -16.43 -11.14
C ALA A 185 3.75 -15.08 -11.69
N PHE A 186 4.83 -14.53 -11.12
CA PHE A 186 5.40 -13.24 -11.52
C PHE A 186 6.55 -13.35 -12.53
N SER A 187 6.88 -14.54 -13.02
CA SER A 187 7.99 -14.78 -13.96
C SER A 187 7.92 -13.90 -15.22
N VAL A 188 6.73 -13.75 -15.80
CA VAL A 188 6.49 -12.90 -16.98
C VAL A 188 6.73 -11.42 -16.67
N VAL A 189 6.31 -10.96 -15.50
CA VAL A 189 6.54 -9.57 -15.04
C VAL A 189 8.03 -9.32 -14.82
N GLU A 190 8.71 -10.23 -14.11
CA GLU A 190 10.14 -10.17 -13.88
C GLU A 190 10.94 -10.12 -15.20
N GLU A 191 10.59 -10.98 -16.16
CA GLU A 191 11.25 -11.03 -17.48
C GLU A 191 11.01 -9.76 -18.29
N TYR A 192 9.76 -9.30 -18.38
CA TYR A 192 9.39 -8.13 -19.18
C TYR A 192 10.06 -6.84 -18.69
N TYR A 193 10.13 -6.64 -17.37
CA TYR A 193 10.72 -5.45 -16.76
C TYR A 193 12.21 -5.60 -16.44
N GLY A 194 12.79 -6.79 -16.61
CA GLY A 194 14.20 -7.06 -16.33
C GLY A 194 14.55 -6.92 -14.84
N VAL A 195 13.64 -7.34 -13.96
CA VAL A 195 13.77 -7.23 -12.49
C VAL A 195 13.61 -8.58 -11.83
N LYS A 196 13.97 -8.66 -10.55
CA LYS A 196 13.65 -9.80 -9.68
C LYS A 196 12.97 -9.28 -8.42
N ILE A 197 11.82 -9.87 -8.08
CA ILE A 197 11.09 -9.59 -6.84
C ILE A 197 11.87 -10.26 -5.70
N PRO A 198 12.44 -9.50 -4.77
CA PRO A 198 13.18 -10.06 -3.64
C PRO A 198 12.29 -10.90 -2.72
N GLU A 199 12.86 -11.84 -1.96
CA GLU A 199 12.09 -12.69 -1.04
C GLU A 199 11.44 -11.87 0.08
N GLU A 200 12.10 -10.78 0.48
CA GLU A 200 11.62 -9.71 1.34
C GLU A 200 10.23 -9.21 0.91
N GLU A 201 10.08 -8.96 -0.39
CA GLU A 201 8.85 -8.42 -0.97
C GLU A 201 7.81 -9.52 -1.15
N ILE A 202 8.24 -10.77 -1.28
CA ILE A 202 7.34 -11.93 -1.25
C ILE A 202 6.72 -12.10 0.14
N GLY A 203 7.46 -11.78 1.22
CA GLY A 203 6.91 -11.73 2.58
C GLY A 203 5.74 -10.74 2.70
N TYR A 204 5.83 -9.58 2.05
CA TYR A 204 4.69 -8.64 2.01
C TYR A 204 3.50 -9.17 1.21
N ILE A 205 3.73 -9.87 0.09
CA ILE A 205 2.66 -10.55 -0.66
C ILE A 205 2.03 -11.65 0.20
N PHE A 206 2.81 -12.38 0.98
CA PHE A 206 2.30 -13.40 1.91
C PHE A 206 1.36 -12.78 2.95
N ASN A 207 1.75 -11.67 3.57
CA ASN A 207 0.91 -10.96 4.54
C ASN A 207 -0.43 -10.51 3.94
N TYR A 208 -0.45 -10.09 2.67
CA TYR A 208 -1.69 -9.79 1.96
C TYR A 208 -2.59 -11.03 1.80
N VAL A 209 -1.99 -12.17 1.47
CA VAL A 209 -2.72 -13.42 1.26
C VAL A 209 -3.24 -14.01 2.58
N GLU A 210 -2.49 -13.90 3.68
CA GLU A 210 -2.94 -14.34 5.01
C GLU A 210 -4.10 -13.51 5.56
N ASN A 211 -4.12 -12.21 5.26
CA ASN A 211 -5.18 -11.28 5.70
C ASN A 211 -6.34 -11.18 4.70
N ASN A 212 -6.44 -12.13 3.76
CA ASN A 212 -7.35 -12.05 2.62
C ASN A 212 -8.84 -12.10 2.95
#